data_AF-A0AAE0SBQ7-F1
#
_entry.id   AF-A0AAE0SBQ7-F1
#
_cell.length_a   1.000
_cell.length_b   1.000
_cell.length_c   1.000
_cell.angle_alpha   90.00
_cell.angle_beta   90.00
_cell.angle_gamma   90.00
#
_symmetry.space_group_name_H-M   'P 1'
#
loop_
_entity.id
_entity.type
_entity.pdbx_description
1 polymer ?
#
loop_
_entity_poly.entity_id
_entity_poly.type
_entity_poly.pdbx_seq_one_letter_code
_entity_poly.pdbx_strand_id
1 'polypeptide(L)'
;MAAYYGEGTVKPAGANFNPEKTAKLLRTAMKGLGTDEKAIIDILVGHSNRERQELKTMFKTCFGRDLVDDLKSETGGNFQRLIEYLMMPTRELDAYSLKKAMKGAGTDERTLIEILCSKTNKQMAEIREIYKLLYKTTLEDDLRSDLAGDFKLLMISLSQGHRDENPNVVPTQVQTDVKELYDAGPGKFGTDEAVFNRILVRRSIAHLQEVFKAYKQKHGKEMEQVVDAETSGDLKNAFLGIIHYVKNPRDYFAELLNKTLKGAGTDDERLMQLIVSHSEIDLKDIAKEYLKKYGRELKKDIADDTSGDYEKLLVRLAT
;
A
#
# COMPACT_ATOMS: atom_id res chain seq x y z
N MET A 1 -13.33 -15.11 3.84
CA MET A 1 -12.90 -13.78 4.35
C MET A 1 -11.85 -13.97 5.44
N ALA A 2 -10.61 -14.32 5.07
CA ALA A 2 -9.48 -13.93 5.91
C ALA A 2 -9.05 -12.55 5.43
N ALA A 3 -9.94 -11.56 5.62
CA ALA A 3 -9.50 -10.18 5.61
C ALA A 3 -8.48 -10.11 6.75
N TYR A 4 -7.24 -9.82 6.40
CA TYR A 4 -6.20 -9.58 7.38
C TYR A 4 -6.70 -8.45 8.31
N TYR A 5 -7.02 -8.81 9.56
CA TYR A 5 -7.43 -7.87 10.60
C TYR A 5 -6.17 -7.40 11.31
N GLY A 6 -5.81 -6.13 11.12
CA GLY A 6 -4.80 -5.44 11.90
C GLY A 6 -5.43 -4.36 12.77
N GLU A 7 -4.62 -3.75 13.61
CA GLU A 7 -4.98 -2.52 14.31
C GLU A 7 -4.31 -1.31 13.64
N GLY A 8 -5.11 -0.33 13.22
CA GLY A 8 -4.62 0.98 12.79
C GLY A 8 -4.16 1.85 13.98
N THR A 9 -3.34 2.85 13.68
CA THR A 9 -2.90 3.90 14.61
C THR A 9 -3.90 5.07 14.65
N VAL A 10 -4.49 5.43 13.51
CA VAL A 10 -5.56 6.43 13.42
C VAL A 10 -6.90 5.77 13.72
N LYS A 11 -7.67 6.39 14.62
CA LYS A 11 -8.98 5.89 15.06
C LYS A 11 -10.06 6.95 14.87
N PRO A 12 -11.32 6.56 14.63
CA PRO A 12 -12.41 7.51 14.57
C PRO A 12 -12.52 8.32 15.87
N ALA A 13 -12.81 9.61 15.76
CA ALA A 13 -13.13 10.46 16.91
C ALA A 13 -14.41 9.99 17.64
N GLY A 14 -15.27 9.24 16.94
CA GLY A 14 -16.42 8.56 17.52
C GLY A 14 -17.53 9.54 17.93
N ALA A 15 -18.20 9.29 19.06
CA ALA A 15 -19.35 10.09 19.51
C ALA A 15 -19.03 11.58 19.76
N ASN A 16 -17.75 11.94 19.87
CA ASN A 16 -17.30 13.31 20.08
C ASN A 16 -17.07 14.08 18.77
N PHE A 17 -17.24 13.44 17.61
CA PHE A 17 -17.04 14.11 16.32
C PHE A 17 -18.15 15.13 16.06
N ASN A 18 -17.77 16.40 15.95
CA ASN A 18 -18.65 17.49 15.53
C ASN A 18 -18.04 18.15 14.27
N PRO A 19 -18.50 17.76 13.06
CA PRO A 19 -17.94 18.27 11.80
C PRO A 19 -17.95 19.79 11.70
N GLU A 20 -19.01 20.45 12.18
CA GLU A 20 -19.16 21.91 12.07
C GLU A 20 -18.16 22.64 12.96
N LYS A 21 -18.03 22.21 14.21
CA LYS A 21 -17.03 22.75 15.15
C LYS A 21 -15.61 22.50 14.63
N THR A 22 -15.33 21.29 14.15
CA THR A 22 -14.01 20.94 13.59
C THR A 22 -13.70 21.79 12.35
N ALA A 23 -14.67 22.02 11.47
CA ALA A 23 -14.49 22.89 10.30
C ALA A 23 -14.16 24.33 10.68
N LYS A 24 -14.82 24.88 11.72
CA LYS A 24 -14.52 26.20 12.27
C LYS A 24 -13.11 26.30 12.87
N LEU A 25 -12.65 25.24 13.55
CA LEU A 25 -11.29 25.17 14.08
C LEU A 25 -10.25 25.17 12.95
N LEU A 26 -10.43 24.35 11.90
CA LEU A 26 -9.56 24.37 10.72
C LEU A 26 -9.55 25.74 10.04
N ARG A 27 -10.73 26.37 9.87
CA ARG A 27 -10.77 27.71 9.26
C ARG A 27 -10.00 28.73 10.08
N THR A 28 -10.06 28.61 11.41
CA THR A 28 -9.32 29.49 12.33
C THR A 28 -7.82 29.26 12.23
N ALA A 29 -7.37 28.00 12.17
CA ALA A 29 -5.96 27.63 11.99
C ALA A 29 -5.36 28.16 10.68
N MET A 30 -6.19 28.40 9.67
CA MET A 30 -5.82 28.90 8.34
C MET A 30 -6.17 30.40 8.14
N LYS A 31 -6.43 31.16 9.21
CA LYS A 31 -6.86 32.57 9.08
C LYS A 31 -5.81 33.51 9.65
N GLY A 32 -5.36 34.44 8.83
CA GLY A 32 -4.48 35.53 9.24
C GLY A 32 -3.16 35.49 8.49
N LEU A 33 -2.12 36.06 9.07
CA LEU A 33 -0.76 35.89 8.59
C LEU A 33 -0.16 34.64 9.24
N GLY A 34 0.23 33.67 8.42
CA GLY A 34 0.71 32.37 8.87
C GLY A 34 -0.40 31.36 9.12
N THR A 35 0.01 30.15 9.50
CA THR A 35 -0.85 28.97 9.64
C THR A 35 -0.57 28.33 11.01
N ASP A 36 -1.58 27.74 11.65
CA ASP A 36 -1.39 26.91 12.85
C ASP A 36 -1.28 25.44 12.44
N GLU A 37 -0.08 25.03 12.01
CA GLU A 37 0.17 23.68 11.50
C GLU A 37 -0.07 22.62 12.58
N LYS A 38 0.17 22.95 13.85
CA LYS A 38 -0.09 22.04 14.97
C LYS A 38 -1.58 21.74 15.08
N ALA A 39 -2.44 22.75 15.04
CA ALA A 39 -3.89 22.55 15.07
C ALA A 39 -4.38 21.74 13.87
N ILE A 40 -3.82 21.97 12.68
CA ILE A 40 -4.11 21.18 11.48
C ILE A 40 -3.74 19.71 11.71
N ILE A 41 -2.51 19.44 12.17
CA ILE A 41 -2.04 18.07 12.46
C ILE A 41 -2.94 17.39 13.49
N ASP A 42 -3.20 18.04 14.62
CA ASP A 42 -4.03 17.48 15.69
C ASP A 42 -5.43 17.11 15.21
N ILE A 43 -6.03 17.94 14.36
CA ILE A 43 -7.32 17.65 13.75
C ILE A 43 -7.20 16.49 12.75
N LEU A 44 -6.25 16.53 11.81
CA LEU A 44 -6.19 15.51 10.77
C LEU A 44 -5.86 14.11 11.30
N VAL A 45 -4.98 13.99 12.30
CA VAL A 45 -4.67 12.67 12.90
C VAL A 45 -5.74 12.19 13.89
N GLY A 46 -6.55 13.11 14.42
CA GLY A 46 -7.63 12.81 15.35
C GLY A 46 -8.92 12.33 14.70
N HIS A 47 -8.97 12.25 13.37
CA HIS A 47 -10.18 11.90 12.62
C HIS A 47 -9.86 10.84 11.55
N SER A 48 -10.72 9.82 11.48
CA SER A 48 -10.68 8.80 10.43
C SER A 48 -10.90 9.40 9.04
N ASN A 49 -10.55 8.66 7.99
CA ASN A 49 -10.70 9.12 6.61
C ASN A 49 -12.15 9.44 6.29
N ARG A 50 -13.09 8.61 6.80
CA ARG A 50 -14.53 8.85 6.69
C ARG A 50 -14.92 10.20 7.31
N GLU A 51 -14.48 10.46 8.54
CA GLU A 51 -14.74 11.73 9.23
C GLU A 51 -14.09 12.92 8.51
N ARG A 52 -12.91 12.71 7.89
CA ARG A 52 -12.26 13.72 7.04
C ARG A 52 -13.05 14.00 5.75
N GLN A 53 -13.71 13.01 5.16
CA GLN A 53 -14.64 13.23 4.04
C GLN A 53 -15.90 14.01 4.47
N GLU A 54 -16.46 13.69 5.65
CA GLU A 54 -17.57 14.46 6.23
C GLU A 54 -17.15 15.90 6.51
N LEU A 55 -15.92 16.10 7.01
CA LEU A 55 -15.34 17.40 7.27
C LEU A 55 -15.14 18.24 6.01
N LYS A 56 -14.71 17.64 4.89
CA LYS A 56 -14.65 18.32 3.58
C LYS A 56 -16.00 18.87 3.17
N THR A 57 -17.05 18.05 3.29
CA THR A 57 -18.42 18.43 2.97
C THR A 57 -18.89 19.57 3.88
N MET A 58 -18.69 19.43 5.19
CA MET A 58 -19.12 20.43 6.16
C MET A 58 -18.38 21.77 6.00
N PHE A 59 -17.07 21.73 5.74
CA PHE A 59 -16.28 22.94 5.49
C PHE A 59 -16.82 23.71 4.28
N LYS A 60 -17.18 22.99 3.20
CA LYS A 60 -17.83 23.57 2.03
C LYS A 60 -19.19 24.19 2.38
N THR A 61 -20.00 23.53 3.20
CA THR A 61 -21.29 24.06 3.67
C THR A 61 -21.14 25.32 4.52
N CYS A 62 -20.20 25.34 5.48
CA CYS A 62 -20.03 26.46 6.39
C CYS A 62 -19.41 27.69 5.74
N PHE A 63 -18.49 27.51 4.78
CA PHE A 63 -17.66 28.60 4.26
C PHE A 63 -17.74 28.80 2.76
N GLY A 64 -18.35 27.89 1.99
CA GLY A 64 -18.36 27.92 0.53
C GLY A 64 -17.01 27.59 -0.12
N ARG A 65 -16.00 27.21 0.66
CA ARG A 65 -14.61 26.97 0.24
C ARG A 65 -14.29 25.49 0.17
N ASP A 66 -13.34 25.10 -0.68
CA ASP A 66 -12.83 23.73 -0.70
C ASP A 66 -11.75 23.58 0.38
N LEU A 67 -11.90 22.57 1.24
CA LEU A 67 -10.99 22.38 2.37
C LEU A 67 -9.59 21.97 1.92
N VAL A 68 -9.48 21.15 0.88
CA VAL A 68 -8.19 20.66 0.40
C VAL A 68 -7.43 21.79 -0.28
N ASP A 69 -8.10 22.61 -1.08
CA ASP A 69 -7.50 23.80 -1.70
C ASP A 69 -7.02 24.81 -0.65
N ASP A 70 -7.81 25.06 0.41
CA ASP A 70 -7.42 25.94 1.50
C ASP A 70 -6.16 25.39 2.22
N LEU A 71 -6.16 24.12 2.61
CA LEU A 71 -4.99 23.48 3.24
C LEU A 71 -3.75 23.56 2.35
N LYS A 72 -3.90 23.40 1.04
CA LYS A 72 -2.80 23.50 0.08
C LYS A 72 -2.25 24.91 -0.06
N SER A 73 -3.10 25.94 0.01
CA SER A 73 -2.63 27.32 -0.04
C SER A 73 -1.88 27.76 1.21
N GLU A 74 -2.09 27.07 2.32
CA GLU A 74 -1.53 27.38 3.64
C GLU A 74 -0.31 26.50 3.99
N THR A 75 0.00 25.49 3.18
CA THR A 75 1.10 24.55 3.45
C THR A 75 2.00 24.39 2.22
N GLY A 76 3.19 23.81 2.39
CA GLY A 76 4.13 23.59 1.30
C GLY A 76 4.91 22.27 1.39
N GLY A 77 5.58 21.92 0.30
CA GLY A 77 6.52 20.79 0.24
C GLY A 77 5.89 19.43 0.57
N ASN A 78 6.63 18.57 1.27
CA ASN A 78 6.16 17.24 1.66
C ASN A 78 5.02 17.29 2.68
N PHE A 79 4.98 18.31 3.55
CA PHE A 79 3.89 18.48 4.52
C PHE A 79 2.55 18.68 3.81
N GLN A 80 2.51 19.57 2.82
CA GLN A 80 1.33 19.76 1.96
C GLN A 80 0.92 18.45 1.28
N ARG A 81 1.87 17.75 0.67
CA ARG A 81 1.58 16.51 -0.07
C ARG A 81 1.03 15.41 0.84
N LEU A 82 1.56 15.27 2.04
CA LEU A 82 1.07 14.33 3.04
C LEU A 82 -0.37 14.66 3.44
N ILE A 83 -0.69 15.95 3.66
CA ILE A 83 -2.07 16.39 3.93
C ILE A 83 -2.98 16.04 2.75
N GLU A 84 -2.56 16.30 1.51
CA GLU A 84 -3.36 15.95 0.33
C GLU A 84 -3.68 14.45 0.30
N TYR A 85 -2.70 13.58 0.53
CA TYR A 85 -2.90 12.12 0.53
C TYR A 85 -3.80 11.66 1.66
N LEU A 86 -3.61 12.25 2.84
CA LEU A 86 -4.47 12.02 3.98
C LEU A 86 -5.92 12.34 3.56
N MET A 87 -6.19 13.50 2.96
CA MET A 87 -7.54 13.95 2.61
C MET A 87 -8.23 13.18 1.46
N MET A 88 -7.53 12.32 0.72
CA MET A 88 -8.11 11.46 -0.31
C MET A 88 -8.84 10.25 0.31
N PRO A 89 -9.99 9.82 -0.24
CA PRO A 89 -10.54 8.49 0.06
C PRO A 89 -9.50 7.38 -0.14
N THR A 90 -9.48 6.37 0.71
CA THR A 90 -8.39 5.37 0.73
C THR A 90 -8.18 4.64 -0.60
N ARG A 91 -9.23 4.37 -1.38
CA ARG A 91 -9.11 3.74 -2.71
C ARG A 91 -8.82 4.73 -3.84
N GLU A 92 -9.11 6.01 -3.63
CA GLU A 92 -8.66 7.09 -4.50
C GLU A 92 -7.15 7.31 -4.38
N LEU A 93 -6.60 7.23 -3.17
CA LEU A 93 -5.14 7.27 -2.97
C LEU A 93 -4.42 6.12 -3.69
N ASP A 94 -4.96 4.90 -3.65
CA ASP A 94 -4.39 3.78 -4.41
C ASP A 94 -4.41 4.05 -5.92
N ALA A 95 -5.54 4.49 -6.47
CA ALA A 95 -5.68 4.81 -7.89
C ALA A 95 -4.73 5.94 -8.30
N TYR A 96 -4.62 6.96 -7.46
CA TYR A 96 -3.67 8.07 -7.64
C TYR A 96 -2.23 7.58 -7.65
N SER A 97 -1.85 6.74 -6.69
CA SER A 97 -0.49 6.22 -6.56
C SER A 97 -0.11 5.34 -7.75
N LEU A 98 -1.03 4.49 -8.23
CA LEU A 98 -0.85 3.71 -9.46
C LEU A 98 -0.70 4.61 -10.69
N LYS A 99 -1.54 5.64 -10.84
CA LYS A 99 -1.45 6.56 -11.99
C LYS A 99 -0.13 7.31 -11.98
N LYS A 100 0.30 7.76 -10.80
CA LYS A 100 1.56 8.48 -10.61
C LYS A 100 2.75 7.58 -10.89
N ALA A 101 2.72 6.32 -10.47
CA ALA A 101 3.78 5.34 -10.72
C ALA A 101 4.01 5.08 -12.23
N MET A 102 2.99 5.25 -13.07
CA MET A 102 3.08 5.12 -14.53
C MET A 102 3.13 6.46 -15.27
N LYS A 103 3.32 7.59 -14.57
CA LYS A 103 3.31 8.91 -15.19
C LYS A 103 4.70 9.50 -15.23
N GLY A 104 5.20 9.75 -16.44
CA GLY A 104 6.44 10.49 -16.68
C GLY A 104 7.46 9.67 -17.45
N ALA A 105 8.74 10.02 -17.31
CA ALA A 105 9.81 9.22 -17.86
C ALA A 105 10.18 8.13 -16.85
N GLY A 106 10.07 6.86 -17.27
CA GLY A 106 10.24 5.70 -16.41
C GLY A 106 8.98 5.35 -15.62
N THR A 107 9.06 4.25 -14.89
CA THR A 107 7.97 3.68 -14.10
C THR A 107 8.45 3.46 -12.68
N ASP A 108 7.56 3.57 -11.70
CA ASP A 108 7.82 3.14 -10.32
C ASP A 108 7.24 1.74 -10.09
N GLU A 109 7.98 0.73 -10.54
CA GLU A 109 7.56 -0.68 -10.47
C GLU A 109 7.33 -1.12 -9.03
N ARG A 110 8.07 -0.54 -8.07
CA ARG A 110 7.94 -0.87 -6.65
C ARG A 110 6.55 -0.51 -6.13
N THR A 111 5.98 0.62 -6.55
CA THR A 111 4.64 1.07 -6.13
C THR A 111 3.56 0.21 -6.79
N LEU A 112 3.74 -0.14 -8.07
CA LEU A 112 2.86 -1.09 -8.75
C LEU A 112 2.82 -2.45 -8.04
N ILE A 113 3.98 -3.02 -7.72
CA ILE A 113 4.10 -4.31 -7.04
C ILE A 113 3.41 -4.26 -5.67
N GLU A 114 3.71 -3.25 -4.87
CA GLU A 114 3.12 -3.12 -3.52
C GLU A 114 1.59 -3.08 -3.56
N ILE A 115 1.03 -2.20 -4.38
CA ILE A 115 -0.42 -2.01 -4.42
C ILE A 115 -1.07 -3.26 -5.02
N LEU A 116 -0.62 -3.72 -6.20
CA LEU A 116 -1.31 -4.79 -6.91
C LEU A 116 -1.19 -6.16 -6.23
N CYS A 117 -0.12 -6.42 -5.48
CA CYS A 117 0.05 -7.70 -4.78
C CYS A 117 -0.74 -7.80 -3.46
N SER A 118 -1.06 -6.66 -2.84
CA SER A 118 -1.60 -6.62 -1.47
C SER A 118 -3.12 -6.47 -1.39
N LYS A 119 -3.79 -6.04 -2.47
CA LYS A 119 -5.21 -5.72 -2.45
C LYS A 119 -6.07 -6.95 -2.65
N THR A 120 -7.20 -7.01 -1.93
CA THR A 120 -8.21 -8.06 -2.10
C THR A 120 -8.97 -7.90 -3.42
N ASN A 121 -9.73 -8.91 -3.83
CA ASN A 121 -10.52 -8.84 -5.05
C ASN A 121 -11.50 -7.66 -5.03
N LYS A 122 -12.16 -7.44 -3.88
CA LYS A 122 -13.08 -6.32 -3.67
C LYS A 122 -12.37 -4.98 -3.78
N GLN A 123 -11.23 -4.82 -3.11
CA GLN A 123 -10.45 -3.57 -3.15
C GLN A 123 -9.94 -3.29 -4.57
N MET A 124 -9.48 -4.31 -5.30
CA MET A 124 -9.06 -4.15 -6.69
C MET A 124 -10.19 -3.73 -7.62
N ALA A 125 -11.40 -4.26 -7.42
CA ALA A 125 -12.57 -3.81 -8.16
C ALA A 125 -12.87 -2.32 -7.90
N GLU A 126 -12.85 -1.88 -6.64
CA GLU A 126 -13.02 -0.47 -6.27
C GLU A 126 -11.96 0.43 -6.90
N ILE A 127 -10.69 0.02 -6.86
CA ILE A 127 -9.58 0.75 -7.48
C ILE A 127 -9.81 0.92 -8.98
N ARG A 128 -10.19 -0.14 -9.71
CA ARG A 128 -10.43 -0.06 -11.16
C ARG A 128 -11.54 0.92 -11.52
N GLU A 129 -12.65 0.90 -10.79
CA GLU A 129 -13.77 1.81 -11.02
C GLU A 129 -13.37 3.27 -10.76
N ILE A 130 -12.69 3.54 -9.64
CA ILE A 130 -12.20 4.89 -9.30
C ILE A 130 -11.18 5.37 -10.32
N TYR A 131 -10.23 4.52 -10.71
CA TYR A 131 -9.21 4.84 -11.70
C TYR A 131 -9.85 5.26 -13.04
N LYS A 132 -10.83 4.49 -13.51
CA LYS A 132 -11.59 4.80 -14.73
C LYS A 132 -12.35 6.12 -14.62
N LEU A 133 -12.97 6.36 -13.47
CA LEU A 133 -13.70 7.60 -13.21
C LEU A 133 -12.78 8.83 -13.24
N LEU A 134 -11.61 8.75 -12.60
CA LEU A 134 -10.67 9.86 -12.46
C LEU A 134 -9.90 10.14 -13.75
N TYR A 135 -9.39 9.10 -14.42
CA TYR A 135 -8.42 9.25 -15.50
C TYR A 135 -8.98 9.01 -16.90
N LYS A 136 -10.25 8.58 -17.00
CA LYS A 136 -10.94 8.32 -18.28
C LYS A 136 -10.24 7.27 -19.16
N THR A 137 -9.41 6.43 -18.54
CA THR A 137 -8.72 5.26 -19.11
C THR A 137 -8.81 4.12 -18.11
N THR A 138 -8.61 2.87 -18.51
CA THR A 138 -8.61 1.75 -17.57
C THR A 138 -7.22 1.55 -16.97
N LEU A 139 -7.16 1.01 -15.75
CA LEU A 139 -5.88 0.62 -15.13
C LEU A 139 -5.13 -0.40 -16.01
N GLU A 140 -5.86 -1.31 -16.65
CA GLU A 140 -5.26 -2.32 -17.53
C GLU A 140 -4.64 -1.71 -18.80
N ASP A 141 -5.30 -0.74 -19.42
CA ASP A 141 -4.78 -0.08 -20.62
C ASP A 141 -3.50 0.70 -20.31
N ASP A 142 -3.48 1.41 -19.20
CA ASP A 142 -2.28 2.13 -18.74
C ASP A 142 -1.14 1.14 -18.44
N LEU A 143 -1.39 0.07 -17.67
CA LEU A 143 -0.39 -0.98 -17.41
C LEU A 143 0.12 -1.62 -18.71
N ARG A 144 -0.76 -1.83 -19.69
CA ARG A 144 -0.40 -2.40 -20.99
C ARG A 144 0.51 -1.48 -21.80
N SER A 145 0.28 -0.18 -21.70
CA SER A 145 1.05 0.85 -22.40
C SER A 145 2.42 1.12 -21.78
N ASP A 146 2.50 1.09 -20.45
CA ASP A 146 3.71 1.52 -19.71
C ASP A 146 4.69 0.36 -19.47
N LEU A 147 4.21 -0.88 -19.43
CA LEU A 147 5.00 -2.05 -19.06
C LEU A 147 5.33 -2.98 -20.24
N ALA A 148 6.38 -3.79 -20.06
CA ALA A 148 6.82 -4.78 -21.04
C ALA A 148 6.98 -6.19 -20.44
N GLY A 149 7.11 -7.19 -21.32
CA GLY A 149 7.42 -8.58 -20.97
C GLY A 149 6.42 -9.23 -20.00
N ASP A 150 6.92 -10.22 -19.25
CA ASP A 150 6.13 -10.96 -18.28
C ASP A 150 5.76 -10.14 -17.05
N PHE A 151 6.54 -9.10 -16.72
CA PHE A 151 6.19 -8.16 -15.66
C PHE A 151 4.86 -7.47 -15.97
N LYS A 152 4.66 -6.99 -17.21
CA LYS A 152 3.35 -6.47 -17.66
C LYS A 152 2.24 -7.50 -17.46
N LEU A 153 2.45 -8.74 -17.89
CA LEU A 153 1.42 -9.78 -17.82
C LEU A 153 1.04 -10.09 -16.37
N LEU A 154 2.01 -10.10 -15.46
CA LEU A 154 1.79 -10.28 -14.04
C LEU A 154 1.01 -9.12 -13.42
N MET A 155 1.40 -7.87 -13.69
CA MET A 155 0.69 -6.69 -13.18
C MET A 155 -0.75 -6.62 -13.68
N ILE A 156 -0.98 -6.95 -14.97
CA ILE A 156 -2.34 -7.07 -15.52
C ILE A 156 -3.12 -8.19 -14.82
N SER A 157 -2.50 -9.34 -14.56
CA SER A 157 -3.16 -10.47 -13.90
C SER A 157 -3.61 -10.13 -12.47
N LEU A 158 -2.74 -9.46 -11.71
CA LEU A 158 -3.07 -8.96 -10.37
C LEU A 158 -4.16 -7.89 -10.41
N SER A 159 -4.11 -6.98 -11.39
CA SER A 159 -5.07 -5.88 -11.50
C SER A 159 -6.50 -6.35 -11.75
N GLN A 160 -6.71 -7.58 -12.25
CA GLN A 160 -8.03 -8.19 -12.39
C GLN A 160 -8.70 -8.50 -11.04
N GLY A 161 -7.93 -8.78 -9.97
CA GLY A 161 -8.50 -9.11 -8.66
C GLY A 161 -9.39 -10.36 -8.70
N HIS A 162 -8.86 -11.47 -9.22
CA HIS A 162 -9.54 -12.77 -9.31
C HIS A 162 -8.80 -13.88 -8.54
N ARG A 163 -8.18 -13.54 -7.41
CA ARG A 163 -7.54 -14.53 -6.52
C ARG A 163 -8.62 -15.40 -5.88
N ASP A 164 -8.37 -16.69 -5.70
CA ASP A 164 -9.23 -17.52 -4.86
C ASP A 164 -9.16 -17.03 -3.40
N GLU A 165 -10.29 -16.63 -2.82
CA GLU A 165 -10.37 -16.16 -1.43
C GLU A 165 -10.91 -17.23 -0.47
N ASN A 166 -11.03 -18.48 -0.94
CA ASN A 166 -11.42 -19.63 -0.14
C ASN A 166 -10.24 -20.04 0.79
N PRO A 167 -10.42 -20.03 2.12
CA PRO A 167 -9.37 -20.44 3.05
C PRO A 167 -9.17 -21.97 3.09
N ASN A 168 -10.08 -22.76 2.51
CA ASN A 168 -10.01 -24.22 2.57
C ASN A 168 -8.91 -24.74 1.65
N VAL A 169 -7.90 -25.39 2.23
CA VAL A 169 -6.78 -25.97 1.50
C VAL A 169 -7.08 -27.41 1.11
N VAL A 170 -6.87 -27.75 -0.17
CA VAL A 170 -7.02 -29.12 -0.70
C VAL A 170 -5.63 -29.76 -0.84
N PRO A 171 -5.26 -30.76 -0.01
CA PRO A 171 -3.90 -31.28 0.02
C PRO A 171 -3.39 -31.85 -1.31
N THR A 172 -4.25 -32.49 -2.09
CA THR A 172 -3.89 -33.02 -3.41
C THR A 172 -3.53 -31.89 -4.38
N GLN A 173 -4.27 -30.78 -4.35
CA GLN A 173 -3.96 -29.60 -5.18
C GLN A 173 -2.64 -28.95 -4.75
N VAL A 174 -2.32 -28.94 -3.45
CA VAL A 174 -1.01 -28.45 -2.96
C VAL A 174 0.12 -29.26 -3.58
N GLN A 175 0.02 -30.59 -3.58
CA GLN A 175 1.05 -31.45 -4.18
C GLN A 175 1.16 -31.26 -5.70
N THR A 176 0.03 -31.05 -6.39
CA THR A 176 0.02 -30.71 -7.82
C THR A 176 0.75 -29.40 -8.08
N ASP A 177 0.44 -28.33 -7.35
CA ASP A 177 1.08 -27.03 -7.57
C ASP A 177 2.57 -27.05 -7.20
N VAL A 178 2.97 -27.80 -6.16
CA VAL A 178 4.40 -28.02 -5.84
C VAL A 178 5.13 -28.67 -7.01
N LYS A 179 4.54 -29.70 -7.61
CA LYS A 179 5.10 -30.38 -8.77
C LYS A 179 5.17 -29.44 -9.97
N GLU A 180 4.10 -28.70 -10.26
CA GLU A 180 4.05 -27.75 -11.37
C GLU A 180 5.11 -26.64 -11.22
N LEU A 181 5.29 -26.06 -10.03
CA LEU A 181 6.33 -25.06 -9.79
C LEU A 181 7.74 -25.62 -9.94
N TYR A 182 7.97 -26.87 -9.54
CA TYR A 182 9.26 -27.52 -9.75
C TYR A 182 9.53 -27.75 -11.24
N ASP A 183 8.58 -28.35 -11.96
CA ASP A 183 8.70 -28.66 -13.38
C ASP A 183 8.79 -27.40 -14.26
N ALA A 184 8.19 -26.29 -13.80
CA ALA A 184 8.20 -25.00 -14.46
C ALA A 184 9.48 -24.18 -14.23
N GLY A 185 10.36 -24.56 -13.31
CA GLY A 185 11.64 -23.87 -13.09
C GLY A 185 12.77 -24.89 -12.93
N PRO A 186 13.15 -25.27 -11.70
CA PRO A 186 14.32 -26.14 -11.46
C PRO A 186 14.32 -27.50 -12.17
N GLY A 187 13.15 -28.00 -12.58
CA GLY A 187 12.99 -29.26 -13.31
C GLY A 187 13.27 -29.17 -14.81
N LYS A 188 13.53 -27.98 -15.36
CA LYS A 188 13.80 -27.75 -16.79
C LYS A 188 14.93 -26.72 -16.97
N PHE A 189 15.35 -26.50 -18.22
CA PHE A 189 16.22 -25.38 -18.55
C PHE A 189 15.37 -24.13 -18.82
N GLY A 190 15.67 -23.04 -18.10
CA GLY A 190 14.87 -21.82 -18.09
C GLY A 190 13.58 -21.97 -17.26
N THR A 191 12.78 -20.92 -17.23
CA THR A 191 11.57 -20.86 -16.41
C THR A 191 10.32 -20.80 -17.29
N ASP A 192 9.18 -21.27 -16.78
CA ASP A 192 7.86 -21.06 -17.34
C ASP A 192 7.12 -20.04 -16.45
N GLU A 193 7.32 -18.77 -16.78
CA GLU A 193 6.81 -17.61 -16.05
C GLU A 193 5.27 -17.63 -16.00
N ALA A 194 4.62 -18.19 -17.01
CA ALA A 194 3.16 -18.30 -17.08
C ALA A 194 2.61 -19.25 -16.01
N VAL A 195 3.31 -20.35 -15.71
CA VAL A 195 2.94 -21.26 -14.61
C VAL A 195 3.11 -20.58 -13.26
N PHE A 196 4.25 -19.91 -13.02
CA PHE A 196 4.48 -19.15 -11.79
C PHE A 196 3.40 -18.06 -11.59
N ASN A 197 3.14 -17.26 -12.62
CA ASN A 197 2.11 -16.23 -12.61
C ASN A 197 0.73 -16.82 -12.27
N ARG A 198 0.29 -17.87 -13.00
CA ARG A 198 -1.00 -18.52 -12.76
C ARG A 198 -1.15 -18.97 -11.31
N ILE A 199 -0.15 -19.66 -10.76
CA ILE A 199 -0.23 -20.21 -9.40
C ILE A 199 -0.20 -19.08 -8.36
N LEU A 200 0.77 -18.17 -8.44
CA LEU A 200 0.99 -17.11 -7.45
C LEU A 200 -0.13 -16.07 -7.43
N VAL A 201 -0.80 -15.80 -8.57
CA VAL A 201 -1.91 -14.84 -8.65
C VAL A 201 -3.24 -15.49 -8.29
N ARG A 202 -3.51 -16.73 -8.73
CA ARG A 202 -4.85 -17.32 -8.61
C ARG A 202 -5.11 -18.08 -7.33
N ARG A 203 -4.12 -18.73 -6.73
CA ARG A 203 -4.34 -19.55 -5.53
C ARG A 203 -4.61 -18.68 -4.31
N SER A 204 -5.37 -19.21 -3.36
CA SER A 204 -5.62 -18.52 -2.11
C SER A 204 -4.35 -18.37 -1.28
N ILE A 205 -4.33 -17.36 -0.41
CA ILE A 205 -3.18 -17.12 0.48
C ILE A 205 -2.91 -18.36 1.34
N ALA A 206 -3.95 -18.95 1.94
CA ALA A 206 -3.83 -20.16 2.75
C ALA A 206 -3.24 -21.34 1.95
N HIS A 207 -3.69 -21.51 0.70
CA HIS A 207 -3.17 -22.55 -0.19
C HIS A 207 -1.69 -22.32 -0.54
N LEU A 208 -1.32 -21.09 -0.90
CA LEU A 208 0.06 -20.76 -1.25
C LEU A 208 1.02 -20.93 -0.07
N GLN A 209 0.59 -20.60 1.16
CA GLN A 209 1.39 -20.86 2.36
C GLN A 209 1.72 -22.35 2.51
N GLU A 210 0.73 -23.24 2.31
CA GLU A 210 0.97 -24.69 2.35
C GLU A 210 1.80 -25.19 1.15
N VAL A 211 1.64 -24.60 -0.05
CA VAL A 211 2.50 -24.88 -1.20
C VAL A 211 3.95 -24.53 -0.90
N PHE A 212 4.25 -23.35 -0.35
CA PHE A 212 5.63 -22.95 -0.04
C PHE A 212 6.26 -23.86 1.01
N LYS A 213 5.50 -24.22 2.05
CA LYS A 213 5.94 -25.16 3.08
C LYS A 213 6.22 -26.56 2.51
N ALA A 214 5.29 -27.10 1.73
CA ALA A 214 5.43 -28.42 1.10
C ALA A 214 6.59 -28.44 0.09
N TYR A 215 6.77 -27.35 -0.68
CA TYR A 215 7.89 -27.21 -1.61
C TYR A 215 9.23 -27.28 -0.87
N LYS A 216 9.39 -26.50 0.22
CA LYS A 216 10.60 -26.54 1.05
C LYS A 216 10.86 -27.93 1.63
N GLN A 217 9.83 -28.60 2.15
CA GLN A 217 9.97 -29.95 2.70
C GLN A 217 10.42 -30.97 1.66
N LYS A 218 9.91 -30.86 0.42
CA LYS A 218 10.19 -31.82 -0.65
C LYS A 218 11.52 -31.56 -1.37
N HIS A 219 11.87 -30.30 -1.60
CA HIS A 219 12.99 -29.91 -2.45
C HIS A 219 14.14 -29.21 -1.71
N GLY A 220 13.97 -28.92 -0.41
CA GLY A 220 15.01 -28.33 0.44
C GLY A 220 15.33 -26.85 0.15
N LYS A 221 14.56 -26.18 -0.72
CA LYS A 221 14.73 -24.76 -1.07
C LYS A 221 13.50 -23.93 -0.71
N GLU A 222 13.72 -22.72 -0.23
CA GLU A 222 12.66 -21.72 -0.11
C GLU A 222 12.20 -21.25 -1.49
N MET A 223 10.93 -20.87 -1.61
CA MET A 223 10.38 -20.41 -2.89
C MET A 223 11.06 -19.13 -3.37
N GLU A 224 11.46 -18.25 -2.45
CA GLU A 224 12.22 -17.04 -2.73
C GLU A 224 13.55 -17.38 -3.40
N GLN A 225 14.26 -18.41 -2.92
CA GLN A 225 15.52 -18.85 -3.52
C GLN A 225 15.33 -19.43 -4.92
N VAL A 226 14.18 -20.07 -5.18
CA VAL A 226 13.83 -20.55 -6.51
C VAL A 226 13.59 -19.36 -7.43
N VAL A 227 12.71 -18.43 -7.05
CA VAL A 227 12.44 -17.22 -7.85
C VAL A 227 13.70 -16.39 -8.09
N ASP A 228 14.58 -16.28 -7.09
CA ASP A 228 15.83 -15.53 -7.15
C ASP A 228 16.79 -16.06 -8.22
N ALA A 229 16.81 -17.39 -8.41
CA ALA A 229 17.66 -18.10 -9.37
C ALA A 229 17.05 -18.21 -10.76
N GLU A 230 15.72 -18.30 -10.84
CA GLU A 230 14.97 -18.58 -12.07
C GLU A 230 14.57 -17.30 -12.82
N THR A 231 14.40 -16.18 -12.13
CA THR A 231 13.89 -14.93 -12.72
C THR A 231 14.82 -13.76 -12.46
N SER A 232 14.61 -12.64 -13.17
CA SER A 232 15.40 -11.42 -12.99
C SER A 232 14.55 -10.15 -13.13
N GLY A 233 15.16 -9.00 -12.84
CA GLY A 233 14.52 -7.68 -12.98
C GLY A 233 13.22 -7.53 -12.19
N ASP A 234 12.27 -6.79 -12.74
CA ASP A 234 11.03 -6.45 -12.05
C ASP A 234 10.07 -7.62 -11.91
N LEU A 235 10.15 -8.61 -12.81
CA LEU A 235 9.40 -9.84 -12.65
C LEU A 235 9.80 -10.59 -11.37
N LYS A 236 11.12 -10.71 -11.13
CA LYS A 236 11.65 -11.29 -9.90
C LYS A 236 11.17 -10.52 -8.67
N ASN A 237 11.29 -9.19 -8.70
CA ASN A 237 10.86 -8.33 -7.60
C ASN A 237 9.35 -8.49 -7.31
N ALA A 238 8.54 -8.62 -8.35
CA ALA A 238 7.10 -8.83 -8.22
C ALA A 238 6.75 -10.19 -7.62
N PHE A 239 7.36 -11.28 -8.11
CA PHE A 239 7.14 -12.60 -7.53
C PHE A 239 7.59 -12.67 -6.08
N LEU A 240 8.75 -12.09 -5.74
CA LEU A 240 9.20 -11.99 -4.35
C LEU A 240 8.23 -11.17 -3.50
N GLY A 241 7.70 -10.06 -4.02
CA GLY A 241 6.67 -9.26 -3.35
C GLY A 241 5.42 -10.06 -3.02
N ILE A 242 4.91 -10.86 -3.97
CA ILE A 242 3.77 -11.76 -3.73
C ILE A 242 4.11 -12.79 -2.65
N ILE A 243 5.28 -13.44 -2.74
CA ILE A 243 5.68 -14.49 -1.79
C ILE A 243 5.81 -13.93 -0.37
N HIS A 244 6.50 -12.79 -0.21
CA HIS A 244 6.67 -12.15 1.09
C HIS A 244 5.32 -11.73 1.69
N TYR A 245 4.45 -11.10 0.89
CA TYR A 245 3.11 -10.72 1.33
C TYR A 245 2.28 -11.95 1.75
N VAL A 246 2.30 -13.03 0.97
CA VAL A 246 1.58 -14.28 1.30
C VAL A 246 2.11 -14.90 2.59
N LYS A 247 3.42 -14.90 2.82
CA LYS A 247 4.02 -15.47 4.04
C LYS A 247 3.68 -14.64 5.28
N ASN A 248 3.89 -13.32 5.21
CA ASN A 248 3.63 -12.43 6.33
C ASN A 248 3.43 -10.98 5.85
N PRO A 249 2.17 -10.49 5.74
CA PRO A 249 1.89 -9.12 5.32
C PRO A 249 2.56 -8.04 6.20
N ARG A 250 2.63 -8.26 7.52
CA ARG A 250 3.23 -7.29 8.47
C ARG A 250 4.71 -7.10 8.22
N ASP A 251 5.39 -8.23 8.05
CA ASP A 251 6.81 -8.26 7.79
C ASP A 251 7.13 -7.64 6.43
N TYR A 252 6.31 -7.93 5.41
CA TYR A 252 6.43 -7.33 4.08
C TYR A 252 6.33 -5.80 4.13
N PHE A 253 5.30 -5.24 4.77
CA PHE A 253 5.17 -3.78 4.87
C PHE A 253 6.23 -3.14 5.78
N ALA A 254 6.69 -3.84 6.83
CA ALA A 254 7.81 -3.38 7.64
C ALA A 254 9.11 -3.31 6.82
N GLU A 255 9.36 -4.26 5.91
CA GLU A 255 10.46 -4.18 4.94
C GLU A 255 10.33 -3.01 3.98
N LEU A 256 9.12 -2.76 3.46
CA LEU A 256 8.90 -1.63 2.55
C LEU A 256 9.14 -0.29 3.25
N LEU A 257 8.62 -0.09 4.47
CA LEU A 257 8.89 1.10 5.28
C LEU A 257 10.37 1.25 5.63
N ASN A 258 11.08 0.16 5.91
CA ASN A 258 12.52 0.26 6.18
C ASN A 258 13.27 0.70 4.91
N LYS A 259 12.89 0.18 3.74
CA LYS A 259 13.50 0.57 2.46
C LYS A 259 13.27 2.04 2.12
N THR A 260 12.21 2.68 2.59
CA THR A 260 12.00 4.12 2.36
C THR A 260 12.85 5.02 3.26
N LEU A 261 13.27 4.52 4.43
CA LEU A 261 14.00 5.25 5.47
C LEU A 261 15.50 4.90 5.52
N LYS A 262 15.92 3.83 4.84
CA LYS A 262 17.29 3.33 4.90
C LYS A 262 18.14 3.93 3.79
N GLY A 263 19.22 4.60 4.18
CA GLY A 263 20.25 5.08 3.25
C GLY A 263 20.51 6.57 3.46
N ALA A 264 21.09 7.22 2.45
CA ALA A 264 21.19 8.67 2.44
C ALA A 264 19.92 9.25 1.79
N GLY A 265 19.10 9.91 2.60
CA GLY A 265 17.82 10.50 2.19
C GLY A 265 16.65 9.51 2.25
N THR A 266 15.46 10.05 2.05
CA THR A 266 14.17 9.36 2.22
C THR A 266 13.45 9.21 0.88
N ASP A 267 12.84 8.05 0.64
CA ASP A 267 11.81 7.92 -0.40
C ASP A 267 10.47 8.46 0.15
N ASP A 268 10.39 9.79 0.30
CA ASP A 268 9.28 10.50 0.93
C ASP A 268 7.93 10.13 0.33
N GLU A 269 7.89 10.04 -1.00
CA GLU A 269 6.68 9.76 -1.74
C GLU A 269 6.07 8.42 -1.33
N ARG A 270 6.89 7.38 -1.32
CA ARG A 270 6.48 6.03 -0.93
C ARG A 270 6.22 5.94 0.57
N LEU A 271 7.02 6.61 1.40
CA LEU A 271 6.81 6.66 2.85
C LEU A 271 5.43 7.23 3.18
N MET A 272 5.06 8.35 2.57
CA MET A 272 3.74 8.98 2.77
C MET A 272 2.60 8.03 2.35
N GLN A 273 2.70 7.41 1.18
CA GLN A 273 1.67 6.49 0.68
C GLN A 273 1.50 5.27 1.59
N LEU A 274 2.59 4.65 2.06
CA LEU A 274 2.56 3.53 2.99
C LEU A 274 1.95 3.94 4.34
N ILE A 275 2.42 5.03 4.94
CA ILE A 275 1.91 5.48 6.24
C ILE A 275 0.41 5.80 6.16
N VAL A 276 -0.04 6.55 5.15
CA VAL A 276 -1.45 6.92 5.01
C VAL A 276 -2.33 5.71 4.72
N SER A 277 -1.94 4.86 3.77
CA SER A 277 -2.76 3.71 3.36
C SER A 277 -2.94 2.65 4.46
N HIS A 278 -1.98 2.55 5.39
CA HIS A 278 -2.00 1.60 6.50
C HIS A 278 -2.49 2.19 7.84
N SER A 279 -2.54 3.52 7.96
CA SER A 279 -2.83 4.23 9.23
C SER A 279 -4.13 3.80 9.92
N GLU A 280 -5.17 3.44 9.17
CA GLU A 280 -6.47 3.02 9.71
C GLU A 280 -6.71 1.50 9.62
N ILE A 281 -5.73 0.74 9.15
CA ILE A 281 -5.87 -0.70 8.88
C ILE A 281 -5.01 -1.52 9.83
N ASP A 282 -3.69 -1.32 9.81
CA ASP A 282 -2.74 -2.24 10.44
C ASP A 282 -1.37 -1.62 10.75
N LEU A 283 -1.20 -0.31 10.60
CA LEU A 283 0.09 0.35 10.83
C LEU A 283 0.64 0.11 12.24
N LYS A 284 -0.23 -0.08 13.25
CA LYS A 284 0.20 -0.41 14.61
C LYS A 284 0.86 -1.78 14.68
N ASP A 285 0.35 -2.76 13.94
CA ASP A 285 0.91 -4.10 13.88
C ASP A 285 2.15 -4.17 13.01
N ILE A 286 2.18 -3.41 11.91
CA ILE A 286 3.38 -3.22 11.09
C ILE A 286 4.50 -2.60 11.93
N ALA A 287 4.22 -1.57 12.73
CA ALA A 287 5.21 -0.94 13.61
C ALA A 287 5.77 -1.90 14.67
N LYS A 288 4.95 -2.83 15.20
CA LYS A 288 5.43 -3.89 16.11
C LYS A 288 6.38 -4.86 15.40
N GLU A 289 6.04 -5.30 14.18
CA GLU A 289 6.90 -6.20 13.40
C GLU A 289 8.20 -5.48 12.98
N TYR A 290 8.11 -4.20 12.61
CA TYR A 290 9.26 -3.34 12.35
C TYR A 290 10.22 -3.29 13.54
N LEU A 291 9.70 -3.01 14.75
CA LEU A 291 10.50 -3.00 15.97
C LEU A 291 11.16 -4.36 16.24
N LYS A 292 10.41 -5.44 16.09
CA LYS A 292 10.93 -6.81 16.28
C LYS A 292 12.05 -7.13 15.28
N LYS A 293 11.93 -6.69 14.02
CA LYS A 293 12.87 -7.00 12.95
C LYS A 293 14.14 -6.15 12.97
N TYR A 294 14.01 -4.85 13.26
CA TYR A 294 15.12 -3.89 13.16
C TYR A 294 15.64 -3.41 14.51
N GLY A 295 14.98 -3.77 15.62
CA GLY A 295 15.37 -3.35 16.97
C GLY A 295 15.18 -1.85 17.25
N ARG A 296 14.47 -1.14 16.36
CA ARG A 296 14.20 0.30 16.44
C ARG A 296 12.73 0.58 16.15
N GLU A 297 12.17 1.58 16.81
CA GLU A 297 10.77 1.95 16.63
C GLU A 297 10.59 2.70 15.30
N LEU A 298 9.58 2.32 14.51
CA LEU A 298 9.26 2.97 13.22
C LEU A 298 9.18 4.50 13.35
N LYS A 299 8.46 5.00 14.36
CA LYS A 299 8.32 6.44 14.59
C LYS A 299 9.65 7.14 14.87
N LYS A 300 10.64 6.44 15.45
CA LYS A 300 11.96 6.99 15.71
C LYS A 300 12.76 7.10 14.43
N ASP A 301 12.71 6.07 13.59
CA ASP A 301 13.39 6.11 12.29
C ASP A 301 12.77 7.15 11.35
N ILE A 302 11.44 7.36 11.41
CA ILE A 302 10.79 8.49 10.74
C ILE A 302 11.29 9.83 11.28
N ALA A 303 11.36 10.00 12.62
CA ALA A 303 11.80 11.24 13.24
C ALA A 303 13.28 11.56 12.94
N ASP A 304 14.14 10.54 12.85
CA ASP A 304 15.56 10.71 12.56
C ASP A 304 15.82 11.06 11.08
N ASP A 305 14.92 10.69 10.16
CA ASP A 305 15.12 10.82 8.70
C ASP A 305 14.28 11.95 8.06
N THR A 306 13.30 12.50 8.77
CA THR A 306 12.45 13.60 8.29
C THR A 306 12.56 14.83 9.19
N SER A 307 11.96 15.97 8.81
CA SER A 307 11.99 17.19 9.65
C SER A 307 10.72 18.05 9.54
N GLY A 308 10.56 18.97 10.50
CA GLY A 308 9.52 20.01 10.47
C GLY A 308 8.10 19.46 10.69
N ASP A 309 7.08 20.14 10.16
CA ASP A 309 5.69 19.72 10.35
C ASP A 309 5.33 18.44 9.56
N TYR A 310 6.10 18.15 8.50
CA TYR A 310 6.06 16.87 7.80
C TYR A 310 6.43 15.69 8.71
N GLU A 311 7.56 15.79 9.43
CA GLU A 311 7.97 14.81 10.44
C GLU A 311 6.92 14.64 11.53
N LYS A 312 6.46 15.76 12.11
CA LYS A 312 5.47 15.73 13.20
C LYS A 312 4.19 15.01 12.78
N LEU A 313 3.71 15.25 11.55
CA LEU A 313 2.53 14.58 11.03
C LEU A 313 2.78 13.08 10.81
N LEU A 314 3.88 12.68 10.16
CA LEU A 314 4.22 11.27 9.96
C LEU A 314 4.37 10.51 11.27
N VAL A 315 5.10 11.08 12.25
CA VAL A 315 5.30 10.47 13.58
C VAL A 315 3.96 10.27 14.28
N ARG A 316 3.06 11.26 14.21
CA ARG A 316 1.70 11.17 14.77
C ARG A 316 0.83 10.14 14.07
N LEU A 317 0.99 9.94 12.76
CA LEU A 317 0.32 8.87 12.03
C LEU A 317 0.90 7.49 12.37
N ALA A 318 2.18 7.39 12.73
CA ALA A 318 2.86 6.14 13.07
C ALA A 318 2.79 5.75 14.57
N THR A 319 2.03 6.49 15.39
CA THR A 319 1.90 6.28 16.85
C THR A 319 0.46 5.95 17.23
#